data_AF-A0AA85A083-F1
#
_entry.id   AF-A0AA85A083-F1
#
_cell.length_a   1.000
_cell.length_b   1.000
_cell.length_c   1.000
_cell.angle_alpha   90.00
_cell.angle_beta   90.00
_cell.angle_gamma   90.00
#
_symmetry.space_group_name_H-M   'P 1'
#
loop_
_entity.id
_entity.type
_entity.pdbx_description
1 polymer ?
#
loop_
_entity_poly.entity_id
_entity_poly.type
_entity_poly.pdbx_seq_one_letter_code
_entity_poly.pdbx_strand_id
1 'polypeptide(L)'
;MQGLGNYVAFVSSLKLYCIYWICFVAERIIKDIATAVLVPLIMADTSNNSKENDKHNDMDKKGIPKAEFIEDVDAYMKANNFSTLMEAGRSFEELYQKYKIIEQALLQRKIRLMQQLPDIQKTLAVVRQLQKQNTNLDVTFEISNQLYTRAHIPKADRVGLWLGANVMLEYDLEEADKILVENEQSAQQSLQDVDQTLEFLKNQTTTVEVNLARLHNLSVKLGRQNQSSEVNA
;
A
#
# COMPACT_ATOMS: atom_id res chain seq x y z
N MET A 1 -63.56 -12.85 9.16
CA MET A 1 -62.19 -13.31 8.81
C MET A 1 -61.30 -12.09 8.58
N GLN A 2 -61.04 -11.32 9.63
CA GLN A 2 -60.11 -10.19 9.64
C GLN A 2 -58.85 -10.67 10.36
N GLY A 3 -57.84 -11.14 9.62
CA GLY A 3 -56.68 -11.76 10.26
C GLY A 3 -55.40 -11.89 9.43
N LEU A 4 -55.37 -11.38 8.19
CA LEU A 4 -54.20 -11.49 7.31
C LEU A 4 -53.53 -10.14 6.97
N GLY A 5 -54.16 -9.00 7.32
CA GLY A 5 -53.60 -7.67 7.06
C GLY A 5 -52.47 -7.25 8.03
N ASN A 6 -52.44 -7.80 9.25
CA ASN A 6 -51.49 -7.36 10.27
C ASN A 6 -50.13 -8.08 10.21
N TYR A 7 -50.02 -9.21 9.50
CA TYR A 7 -48.74 -9.92 9.35
C TYR A 7 -47.85 -9.32 8.26
N VAL A 8 -48.44 -8.82 7.16
CA VAL A 8 -47.68 -8.20 6.06
C VAL A 8 -47.06 -6.87 6.49
N ALA A 9 -47.74 -6.11 7.35
CA ALA A 9 -47.21 -4.88 7.94
C ALA A 9 -46.08 -5.15 8.96
N PHE A 10 -46.15 -6.24 9.72
CA PHE A 10 -45.14 -6.59 10.72
C PHE A 10 -43.81 -7.05 10.10
N VAL A 11 -43.86 -7.80 8.99
CA VAL A 11 -42.65 -8.23 8.25
C VAL A 11 -42.00 -7.06 7.49
N SER A 12 -42.80 -6.07 7.04
CA SER A 12 -42.27 -4.84 6.42
C SER A 12 -41.56 -3.93 7.43
N SER A 13 -42.06 -3.83 8.67
CA SER A 13 -41.41 -3.04 9.73
C SER A 13 -40.15 -3.72 10.30
N LEU A 14 -40.06 -5.06 10.31
CA LEU A 14 -38.83 -5.77 10.72
C LEU A 14 -37.69 -5.61 9.68
N LYS A 15 -38.01 -5.53 8.39
CA LYS A 15 -36.99 -5.28 7.33
C LYS A 15 -36.34 -3.91 7.47
N LEU A 16 -37.07 -2.89 7.92
CA LEU A 16 -36.52 -1.55 8.14
C LEU A 16 -35.62 -1.47 9.37
N TYR A 17 -35.94 -2.19 10.45
CA TYR A 17 -35.14 -2.19 11.68
C TYR A 17 -33.81 -2.95 11.54
N CYS A 18 -33.75 -4.04 10.77
CA CYS A 18 -32.48 -4.74 10.51
C CYS A 18 -31.50 -3.91 9.66
N ILE A 19 -32.00 -3.15 8.67
CA ILE A 19 -31.16 -2.27 7.84
C ILE A 19 -30.62 -1.10 8.66
N TYR A 20 -31.45 -0.50 9.52
CA TYR A 20 -31.01 0.58 10.41
C TYR A 20 -30.01 0.12 11.48
N TRP A 21 -30.14 -1.10 12.00
CA TRP A 21 -29.21 -1.61 13.01
C TRP A 21 -27.84 -2.01 12.44
N ILE A 22 -27.80 -2.57 11.22
CA ILE A 22 -26.55 -2.85 10.50
C ILE A 22 -25.86 -1.54 10.09
N CYS A 23 -26.61 -0.52 9.64
CA CYS A 23 -26.04 0.80 9.34
C CYS A 23 -25.49 1.51 10.58
N PHE A 24 -26.17 1.42 11.73
CA PHE A 24 -25.75 2.10 12.96
C PHE A 24 -24.50 1.47 13.61
N VAL A 25 -24.29 0.16 13.44
CA VAL A 25 -23.06 -0.53 13.90
C VAL A 25 -21.88 -0.25 12.94
N ALA A 26 -22.13 -0.14 11.64
CA ALA A 26 -21.11 0.20 10.65
C ALA A 26 -20.57 1.64 10.81
N GLU A 27 -21.42 2.63 11.11
CA GLU A 27 -21.00 4.02 11.33
C GLU A 27 -20.09 4.21 12.55
N ARG A 28 -20.20 3.33 13.55
CA ARG A 28 -19.40 3.41 14.78
C ARG A 28 -18.02 2.77 14.63
N ILE A 29 -17.91 1.69 13.85
CA ILE A 29 -16.64 1.01 13.55
C ILE A 29 -15.81 1.81 12.52
N ILE A 30 -16.47 2.51 11.58
CA ILE A 30 -15.77 3.32 10.56
C ILE A 30 -15.12 4.57 11.16
N LYS A 31 -15.72 5.19 12.18
CA LYS A 31 -15.12 6.37 12.86
C LYS A 31 -13.85 6.03 13.64
N ASP A 32 -13.76 4.84 14.22
CA ASP A 32 -12.57 4.43 14.97
C ASP A 32 -11.39 4.04 14.06
N ILE A 33 -11.66 3.56 12.83
CA ILE A 33 -10.61 3.23 11.83
C ILE A 33 -10.17 4.47 11.05
N ALA A 34 -11.09 5.37 10.69
CA ALA A 34 -10.77 6.57 9.92
C ALA A 34 -9.80 7.53 10.66
N THR A 35 -9.84 7.55 11.99
CA THR A 35 -8.95 8.41 12.80
C THR A 35 -7.56 7.78 13.01
N ALA A 36 -7.40 6.48 12.79
CA ALA A 36 -6.13 5.76 12.97
C ALA A 36 -5.27 5.67 11.70
N VAL A 37 -5.86 5.91 10.51
CA VAL A 37 -5.20 5.74 9.21
C VAL A 37 -4.93 7.06 8.48
N LEU A 38 -5.61 8.16 8.85
CA LEU A 38 -5.59 9.42 8.10
C LEU A 38 -4.86 10.58 8.81
N VAL A 39 -3.69 10.34 9.40
CA VAL A 39 -2.69 11.40 9.68
C VAL A 39 -1.31 10.72 9.66
N PRO A 40 -0.70 10.44 8.48
CA PRO A 40 0.11 11.46 7.82
C PRO A 40 0.26 11.24 6.30
N LEU A 41 -0.46 12.00 5.46
CA LEU A 41 -0.18 12.04 4.02
C LEU A 41 -0.60 13.39 3.43
N ILE A 42 -0.16 14.48 4.05
CA ILE A 42 -0.26 15.82 3.47
C ILE A 42 1.05 16.52 3.78
N MET A 43 2.02 16.40 2.87
CA MET A 43 2.99 17.44 2.48
C MET A 43 3.82 16.89 1.32
N ALA A 44 3.45 17.26 0.09
CA ALA A 44 4.33 17.65 -1.01
C ALA A 44 3.59 17.48 -2.34
N ASP A 45 3.02 18.56 -2.85
CA ASP A 45 2.79 18.73 -4.29
C ASP A 45 2.96 20.22 -4.62
N THR A 46 4.01 20.56 -5.38
CA THR A 46 4.06 21.79 -6.18
C THR A 46 5.01 21.59 -7.38
N SER A 47 4.38 21.39 -8.54
CA SER A 47 4.71 21.65 -9.96
C SER A 47 6.14 21.90 -10.50
N ASN A 48 6.33 21.31 -11.71
CA ASN A 48 6.90 21.86 -12.96
C ASN A 48 8.37 21.55 -13.41
N ASN A 49 8.43 20.64 -14.39
CA ASN A 49 9.11 20.68 -15.71
C ASN A 49 10.60 21.04 -15.84
N SER A 50 11.43 20.04 -16.16
CA SER A 50 12.48 20.11 -17.19
C SER A 50 13.01 18.71 -17.52
N LYS A 51 13.29 18.48 -18.81
CA LYS A 51 13.64 17.20 -19.42
C LYS A 51 15.08 16.75 -19.14
N GLU A 52 15.27 15.44 -19.20
CA GLU A 52 16.50 14.71 -19.52
C GLU A 52 17.67 14.85 -18.52
N ASN A 53 17.57 14.21 -17.33
CA ASN A 53 18.70 13.58 -16.60
C ASN A 53 18.24 12.67 -15.42
N ASP A 54 16.99 12.17 -15.42
CA ASP A 54 16.29 11.72 -14.21
C ASP A 54 16.04 10.20 -14.16
N LYS A 55 17.06 9.39 -13.89
CA LYS A 55 16.84 8.08 -13.23
C LYS A 55 17.47 8.01 -11.84
N HIS A 56 18.40 8.91 -11.54
CA HIS A 56 19.04 8.99 -10.23
C HIS A 56 18.26 9.87 -9.23
N ASN A 57 17.46 10.79 -9.75
CA ASN A 57 16.83 11.91 -9.01
C ASN A 57 15.40 11.61 -8.53
N ASP A 58 14.86 10.43 -8.84
CA ASP A 58 13.45 10.09 -8.59
C ASP A 58 13.25 9.43 -7.21
N MET A 59 14.30 8.85 -6.65
CA MET A 59 14.27 8.24 -5.31
C MET A 59 14.50 9.27 -4.20
N ASP A 60 15.24 10.34 -4.50
CA ASP A 60 15.41 11.48 -3.61
C ASP A 60 14.07 12.23 -3.41
N LYS A 61 13.21 12.25 -4.44
CA LYS A 61 11.83 12.78 -4.37
C LYS A 61 10.91 11.95 -3.46
N LYS A 62 11.22 10.67 -3.25
CA LYS A 62 10.45 9.77 -2.37
C LYS A 62 10.81 9.94 -0.89
N GLY A 63 11.73 10.86 -0.56
CA GLY A 63 12.12 11.16 0.82
C GLY A 63 12.92 10.06 1.52
N ILE A 64 13.42 9.07 0.76
CA ILE A 64 14.24 7.98 1.30
C ILE A 64 15.70 8.47 1.27
N PRO A 65 16.36 8.65 2.43
CA PRO A 65 17.75 9.11 2.46
C PRO A 65 18.64 8.14 1.68
N LYS A 66 19.59 8.63 0.88
CA LYS A 66 20.56 7.80 0.20
C LYS A 66 21.73 7.48 1.13
N ALA A 67 22.16 6.22 1.17
CA ALA A 67 23.34 5.79 1.89
C ALA A 67 24.59 6.17 1.08
N GLU A 68 25.49 6.95 1.68
CA GLU A 68 26.80 7.22 1.10
C GLU A 68 27.74 6.04 1.40
N PHE A 69 28.43 5.56 0.37
CA PHE A 69 29.43 4.51 0.55
C PHE A 69 30.75 5.11 1.05
N ILE A 70 31.31 4.53 2.11
CA ILE A 70 32.48 5.11 2.78
C ILE A 70 33.69 4.23 2.53
N GLU A 71 34.61 4.73 1.72
CA GLU A 71 35.90 4.08 1.46
C GLU A 71 36.87 4.25 2.63
N ASP A 72 36.99 5.48 3.15
CA ASP A 72 37.82 5.80 4.30
C ASP A 72 36.98 6.33 5.47
N VAL A 73 36.90 5.51 6.52
CA VAL A 73 36.09 5.79 7.72
C VAL A 73 36.68 6.96 8.52
N ASP A 74 38.01 7.14 8.52
CA ASP A 74 38.66 8.24 9.25
C ASP A 74 38.41 9.60 8.58
N ALA A 75 38.36 9.62 7.25
CA ALA A 75 37.97 10.82 6.49
C ALA A 75 36.48 11.16 6.70
N TYR A 76 35.61 10.16 6.73
CA TYR A 76 34.18 10.35 6.96
C TYR A 76 33.87 10.86 8.38
N MET A 77 34.58 10.38 9.40
CA MET A 77 34.44 10.90 10.76
C MET A 77 34.81 12.38 10.86
N LYS A 78 35.89 12.80 10.16
CA LYS A 78 36.31 14.21 10.10
C LYS A 78 35.31 15.08 9.33
N ALA A 79 34.77 14.58 8.22
CA ALA A 79 33.80 15.32 7.41
C ALA A 79 32.47 15.57 8.16
N ASN A 80 32.03 14.59 8.96
CA ASN A 80 30.77 14.68 9.70
C ASN A 80 30.92 15.12 11.17
N ASN A 81 32.13 15.52 11.59
CA ASN A 81 32.44 15.95 12.96
C ASN A 81 32.04 14.94 14.05
N PHE A 82 32.08 13.62 13.76
CA PHE A 82 31.81 12.62 14.78
C PHE A 82 32.94 12.56 15.80
N SER A 83 32.59 12.65 17.08
CA SER A 83 33.56 12.66 18.18
C SER A 83 34.13 11.27 18.47
N THR A 84 33.34 10.22 18.20
CA THR A 84 33.67 8.82 18.54
C THR A 84 33.14 7.87 17.47
N LEU A 85 33.87 6.78 17.20
CA LEU A 85 33.42 5.66 16.34
C LEU A 85 32.05 5.09 16.74
N MET A 86 31.73 5.11 18.04
CA MET A 86 30.45 4.66 18.57
C MET A 86 29.29 5.58 18.16
N GLU A 87 29.53 6.88 18.02
CA GLU A 87 28.53 7.85 17.56
C GLU A 87 28.23 7.66 16.06
N ALA A 88 29.28 7.49 15.26
CA ALA A 88 29.14 7.11 13.86
C ALA A 88 28.39 5.77 13.71
N GLY A 89 28.68 4.78 14.55
CA GLY A 89 27.99 3.48 14.54
C GLY A 89 26.50 3.58 14.86
N ARG A 90 26.13 4.40 15.85
CA ARG A 90 24.72 4.68 16.15
C ARG A 90 24.01 5.32 14.97
N SER A 91 24.66 6.25 14.26
CA SER A 91 24.05 6.90 13.10
C SER A 91 23.72 5.92 11.95
N PHE A 92 24.61 4.94 11.69
CA PHE A 92 24.35 3.91 10.69
C PHE A 92 23.27 2.93 11.15
N GLU A 93 23.26 2.55 12.42
CA GLU A 93 22.21 1.69 12.99
C GLU A 93 20.84 2.38 12.88
N GLU A 94 20.73 3.66 13.22
CA GLU A 94 19.50 4.43 13.05
C GLU A 94 19.02 4.46 11.59
N LEU A 95 19.95 4.64 10.65
CA LEU A 95 19.65 4.68 9.23
C LEU A 95 19.23 3.29 8.70
N TYR A 96 19.86 2.21 9.19
CA TYR A 96 19.44 0.84 8.91
C TYR A 96 18.02 0.56 9.41
N GLN A 97 17.70 0.95 10.66
CA GLN A 97 16.36 0.78 11.21
C GLN A 97 15.31 1.56 10.41
N LYS A 98 15.63 2.77 9.94
CA LYS A 98 14.74 3.56 9.07
C LYS A 98 14.43 2.81 7.77
N TYR A 99 15.45 2.28 7.09
CA TYR A 99 15.23 1.49 5.87
C TYR A 99 14.37 0.26 6.11
N LYS A 100 14.59 -0.45 7.21
CA LYS A 100 13.80 -1.64 7.56
C LYS A 100 12.32 -1.33 7.79
N ILE A 101 12.01 -0.22 8.45
CA ILE A 101 10.61 0.23 8.66
C ILE A 101 9.95 0.56 7.31
N ILE A 102 10.65 1.28 6.44
CA ILE A 102 10.14 1.65 5.11
C ILE A 102 9.93 0.40 4.25
N GLU A 103 10.88 -0.54 4.26
CA GLU A 103 10.79 -1.81 3.54
C GLU A 103 9.56 -2.60 3.98
N GLN A 104 9.34 -2.74 5.29
CA GLN A 104 8.16 -3.42 5.82
C GLN A 104 6.85 -2.75 5.37
N ALA A 105 6.79 -1.42 5.40
CA ALA A 105 5.61 -0.68 4.95
C ALA A 105 5.33 -0.91 3.45
N LEU A 106 6.37 -0.92 2.62
CA LEU A 106 6.27 -1.17 1.18
C LEU A 106 5.90 -2.62 0.86
N LEU A 107 6.43 -3.60 1.60
CA LEU A 107 6.03 -5.00 1.46
C LEU A 107 4.54 -5.20 1.77
N GLN A 108 4.03 -4.57 2.83
CA GLN A 108 2.60 -4.60 3.14
C GLN A 108 1.76 -3.95 2.03
N ARG A 109 2.23 -2.82 1.46
CA ARG A 109 1.58 -2.19 0.31
C ARG A 109 1.56 -3.11 -0.91
N LYS A 110 2.68 -3.78 -1.20
CA LYS A 110 2.79 -4.76 -2.30
C LYS A 110 1.78 -5.89 -2.14
N ILE A 111 1.67 -6.48 -0.95
CA ILE A 111 0.72 -7.56 -0.67
C ILE A 111 -0.72 -7.11 -0.95
N ARG A 112 -1.12 -5.92 -0.50
CA ARG A 112 -2.46 -5.38 -0.78
C ARG A 112 -2.71 -5.21 -2.28
N LEU A 113 -1.76 -4.62 -3.02
CA LEU A 113 -1.88 -4.46 -4.47
C LEU A 113 -1.98 -5.81 -5.19
N MET A 114 -1.18 -6.79 -4.78
CA MET A 114 -1.23 -8.15 -5.35
C MET A 114 -2.55 -8.87 -5.07
N GLN A 115 -3.24 -8.55 -3.98
CA GLN A 115 -4.58 -9.07 -3.69
C GLN A 115 -5.66 -8.35 -4.49
N GLN A 116 -5.55 -7.02 -4.66
CA GLN A 116 -6.54 -6.21 -5.36
C GLN A 116 -6.54 -6.42 -6.88
N LEU A 117 -5.36 -6.60 -7.48
CA LEU A 117 -5.19 -6.72 -8.92
C LEU A 117 -6.01 -7.87 -9.56
N PRO A 118 -6.00 -9.11 -9.03
CA PRO A 118 -6.83 -10.19 -9.57
C PRO A 118 -8.32 -9.92 -9.39
N ASP A 119 -8.73 -9.16 -8.37
CA ASP A 119 -10.14 -8.84 -8.16
C ASP A 119 -10.62 -7.80 -9.20
N ILE A 120 -9.80 -6.79 -9.51
CA ILE A 120 -10.07 -5.86 -10.62
C ILE A 120 -10.18 -6.62 -11.95
N GLN A 121 -9.27 -7.56 -12.20
CA GLN A 121 -9.29 -8.38 -13.42
C GLN A 121 -10.54 -9.26 -13.54
N LYS A 122 -10.99 -9.87 -12.44
CA LYS A 122 -12.24 -10.64 -12.42
C LYS A 122 -13.44 -9.74 -12.72
N THR A 123 -13.53 -8.56 -12.10
CA THR A 123 -14.62 -7.61 -12.35
C THR A 123 -14.66 -7.17 -13.80
N LEU A 124 -13.50 -6.88 -14.39
CA LEU A 124 -13.36 -6.51 -15.80
C LEU A 124 -13.73 -7.67 -16.74
N ALA A 125 -13.38 -8.91 -16.39
CA ALA A 125 -13.83 -10.09 -17.14
C ALA A 125 -15.35 -10.24 -17.12
N VAL A 126 -16.00 -9.97 -15.98
CA VAL A 126 -17.47 -9.99 -15.85
C VAL A 126 -18.10 -8.89 -16.73
N VAL A 127 -17.61 -7.65 -16.65
CA VAL A 127 -18.15 -6.54 -17.47
C VAL A 127 -18.04 -6.86 -18.96
N ARG A 128 -16.89 -7.38 -19.41
CA ARG A 128 -16.70 -7.79 -20.81
C ARG A 128 -17.57 -8.98 -21.21
N GLN A 129 -17.87 -9.89 -20.28
CA GLN A 129 -18.80 -10.98 -20.55
C GLN A 129 -20.23 -10.45 -20.71
N LEU A 130 -20.66 -9.51 -19.87
CA LEU A 130 -21.97 -8.86 -19.96
C LEU A 130 -22.12 -8.09 -21.28
N GLN A 131 -21.07 -7.37 -21.70
CA GLN A 131 -21.05 -6.70 -23.01
C GLN A 131 -21.23 -7.67 -24.19
N LYS A 132 -20.60 -8.86 -24.13
CA LYS A 132 -20.71 -9.88 -25.17
C LYS A 132 -22.07 -10.59 -25.16
N GLN A 133 -22.59 -10.89 -23.97
CA GLN A 133 -23.84 -11.60 -23.79
C GLN A 133 -24.99 -10.59 -23.69
N ASN A 134 -25.34 -10.01 -24.85
CA ASN A 134 -26.39 -8.99 -24.97
C ASN A 134 -27.82 -9.58 -24.93
N THR A 135 -28.01 -10.63 -24.13
CA THR A 135 -29.24 -11.42 -24.01
C THR A 135 -29.65 -11.56 -22.56
N ASN A 136 -30.85 -12.09 -22.30
CA ASN A 136 -31.27 -12.40 -20.93
C ASN A 136 -30.34 -13.45 -20.32
N LEU A 137 -29.97 -13.25 -19.05
CA LEU A 137 -29.02 -14.08 -18.33
C LEU A 137 -29.68 -14.68 -17.09
N ASP A 138 -29.65 -16.01 -17.00
CA ASP A 138 -29.96 -16.73 -15.77
C ASP A 138 -28.66 -16.92 -14.98
N VAL A 139 -28.53 -16.20 -13.88
CA VAL A 139 -27.34 -16.26 -13.03
C VAL A 139 -27.69 -16.78 -11.65
N THR A 140 -26.74 -17.49 -11.04
CA THR A 140 -26.79 -17.83 -9.63
C THR A 140 -25.82 -16.92 -8.91
N PHE A 141 -26.32 -16.13 -7.96
CA PHE A 141 -25.54 -15.17 -7.20
C PHE A 141 -25.60 -15.49 -5.71
N GLU A 142 -24.55 -15.11 -4.99
CA GLU A 142 -24.42 -15.31 -3.56
C GLU A 142 -25.08 -14.15 -2.81
N ILE A 143 -26.02 -14.46 -1.91
CA ILE A 143 -26.67 -13.45 -1.03
C ILE A 143 -25.88 -13.30 0.28
N SER A 144 -25.37 -14.42 0.79
CA SER A 144 -24.59 -14.53 2.02
C SER A 144 -23.65 -15.72 1.88
N ASN A 145 -22.62 -15.80 2.71
CA ASN A 145 -21.65 -16.91 2.70
C ASN A 145 -22.36 -18.27 2.62
N GLN A 146 -22.09 -19.02 1.55
CA GLN A 146 -22.67 -20.35 1.25
C GLN A 146 -24.18 -20.37 0.91
N LEU A 147 -24.82 -19.20 0.77
CA LEU A 147 -26.23 -19.05 0.39
C LEU A 147 -26.35 -18.45 -1.01
N TYR A 148 -26.80 -19.28 -1.95
CA TYR A 148 -26.93 -18.94 -3.36
C TYR A 148 -28.39 -18.87 -3.78
N THR A 149 -28.73 -17.93 -4.65
CA THR A 149 -30.07 -17.77 -5.24
C THR A 149 -29.97 -17.54 -6.73
N ARG A 150 -30.99 -17.98 -7.47
CA ARG A 150 -31.07 -17.79 -8.92
C ARG A 150 -31.85 -16.51 -9.23
N ALA A 151 -31.29 -15.66 -10.08
CA ALA A 151 -31.95 -14.48 -10.62
C ALA A 151 -31.98 -14.54 -12.16
N HIS A 152 -33.10 -14.07 -12.70
CA HIS A 152 -33.24 -13.78 -14.12
C HIS A 152 -32.93 -12.30 -14.34
N ILE A 153 -31.84 -12.00 -15.03
CA ILE A 153 -31.42 -10.64 -15.34
C ILE A 153 -31.80 -10.36 -16.80
N PRO A 154 -32.77 -9.45 -17.05
CA PRO A 154 -33.00 -8.96 -18.41
C PRO A 154 -31.76 -8.19 -18.87
N LYS A 155 -31.55 -8.09 -20.19
CA LYS A 155 -30.42 -7.39 -20.84
C LYS A 155 -29.81 -6.28 -19.95
N ALA A 156 -28.58 -6.51 -19.48
CA ALA A 156 -27.91 -5.60 -18.56
C ALA A 156 -27.23 -4.48 -19.35
N ASP A 157 -27.77 -3.26 -19.25
CA ASP A 157 -27.21 -2.08 -19.94
C ASP A 157 -26.27 -1.28 -19.02
N ARG A 158 -26.40 -1.42 -17.70
CA ARG A 158 -25.68 -0.65 -16.67
C ARG A 158 -25.12 -1.52 -15.56
N VAL A 159 -24.03 -1.06 -14.95
CA VAL A 159 -23.36 -1.72 -13.82
C VAL A 159 -23.10 -0.73 -12.70
N GLY A 160 -23.27 -1.18 -11.45
CA GLY A 160 -22.92 -0.42 -10.25
C GLY A 160 -21.47 -0.66 -9.86
N LEU A 161 -20.68 0.40 -9.74
CA LEU A 161 -19.30 0.36 -9.26
C LEU A 161 -19.19 1.07 -7.90
N TRP A 162 -18.47 0.44 -6.97
CA TRP A 162 -18.13 1.02 -5.67
C TRP A 162 -16.85 1.85 -5.80
N LEU A 163 -16.93 3.14 -5.47
CA LEU A 163 -15.80 4.08 -5.55
C LEU A 163 -15.06 4.26 -4.21
N GLY A 164 -15.59 3.63 -3.15
CA GLY A 164 -15.13 3.82 -1.77
C GLY A 164 -15.98 4.83 -1.01
N ALA A 165 -15.63 5.08 0.26
CA ALA A 165 -16.36 6.00 1.15
C ALA A 165 -17.88 5.77 1.22
N ASN A 166 -18.33 4.51 1.10
CA ASN A 166 -19.74 4.11 1.02
C ASN A 166 -20.52 4.71 -0.16
N VAL A 167 -19.83 5.09 -1.24
CA VAL A 167 -20.44 5.61 -2.47
C VAL A 167 -20.38 4.56 -3.58
N MET A 168 -21.55 4.30 -4.18
CA MET A 168 -21.72 3.49 -5.37
C MET A 168 -22.36 4.34 -6.47
N LEU A 169 -21.83 4.28 -7.69
CA LEU A 169 -22.39 4.95 -8.86
C LEU A 169 -22.68 3.93 -9.97
N GLU A 170 -23.72 4.21 -10.73
CA GLU A 170 -24.08 3.43 -11.92
C GLU A 170 -23.37 4.01 -13.14
N TYR A 171 -22.80 3.12 -13.95
CA TYR A 171 -22.14 3.44 -15.21
C TYR A 171 -22.68 2.57 -16.33
N ASP A 172 -22.65 3.09 -17.55
CA ASP A 172 -22.88 2.27 -18.73
C ASP A 172 -21.71 1.29 -18.92
N LEU A 173 -21.96 0.16 -19.58
CA LEU A 173 -20.97 -0.92 -19.71
C LEU A 173 -19.65 -0.44 -20.37
N GLU A 174 -19.70 0.49 -21.31
CA GLU A 174 -18.51 1.01 -21.99
C GLU A 174 -17.66 1.93 -21.09
N GLU A 175 -18.32 2.77 -20.28
CA GLU A 175 -17.65 3.65 -19.32
C GLU A 175 -17.01 2.84 -18.19
N ALA A 176 -17.72 1.81 -17.72
CA ALA A 176 -17.21 0.90 -16.70
C ALA A 176 -15.93 0.17 -17.15
N ASP A 177 -15.85 -0.30 -18.41
CA ASP A 177 -14.63 -0.94 -18.93
C ASP A 177 -13.45 0.05 -18.95
N LYS A 178 -13.67 1.30 -19.37
CA LYS A 178 -12.62 2.34 -19.35
C LYS A 178 -12.11 2.60 -17.94
N ILE A 179 -13.01 2.83 -16.98
CA ILE A 179 -12.65 3.10 -15.57
C ILE A 179 -11.87 1.91 -14.98
N LEU A 180 -12.30 0.68 -15.25
CA LEU A 180 -11.64 -0.51 -14.74
C LEU A 180 -10.26 -0.73 -15.39
N VAL A 181 -10.10 -0.43 -16.68
CA VAL A 181 -8.79 -0.50 -17.36
C VAL A 181 -7.83 0.56 -16.83
N GLU A 182 -8.29 1.81 -16.64
CA GLU A 182 -7.48 2.87 -16.05
C GLU A 182 -7.03 2.52 -14.62
N ASN A 183 -7.94 1.94 -13.83
CA ASN A 183 -7.63 1.50 -12.47
C ASN A 183 -6.66 0.30 -12.46
N GLU A 184 -6.83 -0.66 -13.38
CA GLU A 184 -5.88 -1.78 -13.54
C GLU A 184 -4.48 -1.27 -13.88
N GLN A 185 -4.37 -0.34 -14.84
CA GLN A 185 -3.10 0.26 -15.24
C GLN A 185 -2.44 1.03 -14.08
N SER A 186 -3.21 1.83 -13.36
CA SER A 186 -2.72 2.57 -12.18
C SER A 186 -2.23 1.63 -11.07
N ALA A 187 -2.95 0.52 -10.82
CA ALA A 187 -2.55 -0.50 -9.86
C ALA A 187 -1.28 -1.25 -10.31
N GLN A 188 -1.15 -1.57 -11.60
CA GLN A 188 0.06 -2.19 -12.17
C GLN A 188 1.27 -1.26 -12.08
N GLN A 189 1.10 0.02 -12.41
CA GLN A 189 2.17 1.01 -12.30
C GLN A 189 2.59 1.19 -10.84
N SER A 190 1.62 1.31 -9.93
CA SER A 190 1.90 1.39 -8.49
C SER A 190 2.67 0.17 -7.97
N LEU A 191 2.38 -1.03 -8.48
CA LEU A 191 3.09 -2.25 -8.12
C LEU A 191 4.55 -2.20 -8.61
N GLN A 192 4.75 -1.75 -9.85
CA GLN A 192 6.08 -1.60 -10.43
C GLN A 192 6.92 -0.56 -9.66
N ASP A 193 6.32 0.57 -9.29
CA ASP A 193 6.98 1.62 -8.51
C ASP A 193 7.40 1.12 -7.12
N VAL A 194 6.54 0.33 -6.47
CA VAL A 194 6.86 -0.32 -5.18
C VAL A 194 8.02 -1.30 -5.35
N ASP A 195 8.03 -2.10 -6.42
CA ASP A 195 9.10 -3.06 -6.68
C ASP A 195 10.45 -2.40 -6.94
N GLN A 196 10.48 -1.34 -7.75
CA GLN A 196 11.69 -0.54 -7.95
C GLN A 196 12.19 0.10 -6.65
N THR A 197 11.25 0.56 -5.81
CA THR A 197 11.60 1.17 -4.52
C THR A 197 12.14 0.14 -3.53
N LEU A 198 11.60 -1.09 -3.52
CA LEU A 198 12.12 -2.20 -2.72
C LEU A 198 13.52 -2.62 -3.20
N GLU A 199 13.77 -2.65 -4.50
CA GLU A 199 15.10 -2.94 -5.05
C GLU A 199 16.12 -1.88 -4.65
N PHE A 200 15.74 -0.59 -4.72
CA PHE A 200 16.57 0.50 -4.23
C PHE A 200 16.89 0.35 -2.75
N LEU A 201 15.89 0.10 -1.90
CA LEU A 201 16.08 -0.09 -0.47
C LEU A 201 17.02 -1.24 -0.15
N LYS A 202 16.92 -2.37 -0.87
CA LYS A 202 17.88 -3.49 -0.72
C LYS A 202 19.32 -3.04 -0.97
N ASN A 203 19.56 -2.30 -2.05
CA ASN A 203 20.89 -1.78 -2.37
C ASN A 203 21.40 -0.79 -1.31
N GLN A 204 20.52 0.06 -0.77
CA GLN A 204 20.88 0.98 0.32
C GLN A 204 21.20 0.23 1.61
N THR A 205 20.37 -0.75 1.98
CA THR A 205 20.59 -1.61 3.15
C THR A 205 21.94 -2.31 3.08
N THR A 206 22.27 -2.94 1.94
CA THR A 206 23.59 -3.56 1.74
C THR A 206 24.74 -2.56 1.87
N THR A 207 24.57 -1.33 1.35
CA THR A 207 25.60 -0.28 1.46
C THR A 207 25.86 0.08 2.94
N VAL A 208 24.80 0.22 3.73
CA VAL A 208 24.90 0.51 5.17
C VAL A 208 25.51 -0.65 5.94
N GLU A 209 25.14 -1.89 5.62
CA GLU A 209 25.69 -3.08 6.25
C GLU A 209 27.21 -3.18 6.01
N VAL A 210 27.66 -2.91 4.80
CA VAL A 210 29.10 -2.87 4.48
C VAL A 210 29.81 -1.75 5.25
N ASN A 211 29.23 -0.55 5.31
CA ASN A 211 29.78 0.57 6.08
C ASN A 211 29.87 0.24 7.58
N LEU A 212 28.84 -0.39 8.15
CA LEU A 212 28.81 -0.80 9.55
C LEU A 212 29.90 -1.85 9.84
N ALA A 213 30.10 -2.82 8.94
CA ALA A 213 31.17 -3.80 9.05
C ALA A 213 32.57 -3.15 8.98
N ARG A 214 32.76 -2.17 8.10
CA ARG A 214 34.02 -1.40 8.01
C ARG A 214 34.31 -0.63 9.29
N LEU A 215 33.30 0.04 9.85
CA LEU A 215 33.40 0.75 11.11
C LEU A 215 33.78 -0.19 12.27
N HIS A 216 33.16 -1.37 12.33
CA HIS A 216 33.49 -2.40 13.31
C HIS A 216 34.94 -2.88 13.14
N ASN A 217 35.39 -3.13 11.91
CA ASN A 217 36.77 -3.53 11.63
C ASN A 217 37.79 -2.48 12.08
N LEU A 218 37.50 -1.20 11.86
CA LEU A 218 38.35 -0.10 12.33
C LEU A 218 38.40 -0.05 13.87
N SER A 219 37.25 -0.16 14.53
CA SER A 219 37.16 -0.21 16.00
C SER A 219 38.02 -1.33 16.60
N VAL A 220 37.96 -2.54 16.04
CA VAL A 220 38.78 -3.68 16.47
C VAL A 220 40.28 -3.42 16.23
N LYS A 221 40.65 -2.81 15.11
CA LYS A 221 42.05 -2.47 14.79
C LYS A 221 42.64 -1.50 15.82
N LEU A 222 41.89 -0.44 16.16
CA LEU A 222 42.30 0.53 17.17
C LEU A 222 42.41 -0.10 18.57
N GLY A 223 41.45 -0.96 18.94
CA GLY A 223 41.50 -1.70 20.20
C GLY A 223 42.75 -2.58 20.34
N ARG A 224 43.13 -3.29 19.27
CA ARG A 224 44.36 -4.10 19.23
C ARG A 224 45.63 -3.26 19.31
N GLN A 225 45.65 -2.11 18.64
CA GLN A 225 46.79 -1.19 18.67
C GLN A 225 47.01 -0.65 20.08
N ASN A 226 45.95 -0.19 20.76
CA ASN A 226 46.03 0.33 22.13
C ASN A 226 46.57 -0.72 23.12
N GLN A 227 46.10 -1.97 23.02
CA GLN A 227 46.60 -3.09 23.83
C GLN A 227 48.07 -3.41 23.55
N SER A 228 48.50 -3.38 22.29
CA SER A 228 49.90 -3.64 21.92
C SER A 228 50.86 -2.54 22.39
N SER A 229 50.40 -1.29 22.48
CA SER A 229 51.18 -0.20 23.06
C SER A 229 51.29 -0.27 24.57
N GLU A 230 50.27 -0.78 25.28
CA GLU A 230 50.31 -0.97 26.73
C GLU A 230 51.21 -2.15 27.15
N VAL A 231 51.36 -3.17 26.31
CA VAL A 231 52.23 -4.33 26.60
C VAL A 231 53.72 -4.03 26.35
N ASN A 232 54.03 -3.00 25.55
CA ASN A 232 55.41 -2.61 25.20
C ASN A 232 55.91 -1.37 25.97
N ALA A 233 55.13 -0.84 26.91
CA ALA A 233 55.48 0.26 27.80
C ALA A 233 55.76 -0.26 29.22
#